data_AF-A0A151QV71-F1
#
_entry.id   AF-A0A151QV71-F1
#
_cell.length_a   1.000
_cell.length_b   1.000
_cell.length_c   1.000
_cell.angle_alpha   90.00
_cell.angle_beta   90.00
_cell.angle_gamma   90.00
#
_symmetry.space_group_name_H-M   'P 1'
#
loop_
_entity.id
_entity.type
_entity.pdbx_description
1 polymer ?
#
loop_
_entity_poly.entity_id
_entity_poly.type
_entity_poly.pdbx_seq_one_letter_code
_entity_poly.pdbx_strand_id
1 'polypeptide(L)'
;MYDTLKSDFEQALYPGCSMFTRLSGTLRLFSLKARNGWTDKNFTELLELLKEMLPEDNMLPNRNYEAKKILCPMGLEYKKIHVYPNDCVLYTNDFATLKVCSTCGLSRFKKKIDGSSGEEEIEGPPAKVLWYLPIIPRFKRLLAIKEDARNLTWHENGRKCDKFLRHPADAPQWRGTGEGYAECVAESRNLRIGLATDGMNPYGNLSSKHSSWPVLLVIYNLPP
;
A
#
# COMPACT_ATOMS: atom_id res chain seq x y z
N MET A 1 0.11 12.52 -9.97
CA MET A 1 -0.54 11.19 -9.79
C MET A 1 -2.04 11.30 -10.05
N TYR A 2 -2.77 12.12 -9.28
CA TYR A 2 -4.22 12.29 -9.47
C TYR A 2 -4.57 12.81 -10.87
N ASP A 3 -3.81 13.77 -11.41
CA ASP A 3 -4.09 14.35 -12.73
C ASP A 3 -3.91 13.34 -13.88
N THR A 4 -2.89 12.48 -13.80
CA THR A 4 -2.68 11.41 -14.78
C THR A 4 -3.82 10.39 -14.73
N LEU A 5 -4.24 9.98 -13.53
CA LEU A 5 -5.37 9.08 -13.34
C LEU A 5 -6.67 9.70 -13.89
N LYS A 6 -6.90 10.98 -13.60
CA LYS A 6 -8.06 11.73 -14.08
C LYS A 6 -8.05 11.83 -15.61
N SER A 7 -6.91 12.15 -16.20
CA SER A 7 -6.74 12.18 -17.66
C SER A 7 -7.06 10.82 -18.30
N ASP A 8 -6.53 9.71 -17.77
CA ASP A 8 -6.81 8.37 -18.29
C ASP A 8 -8.27 7.94 -18.06
N PHE A 9 -8.93 8.49 -17.03
CA PHE A 9 -10.35 8.28 -16.77
C PHE A 9 -11.24 9.07 -17.73
N GLU A 10 -10.89 10.31 -18.07
CA GLU A 10 -11.68 11.17 -18.98
C GLU A 10 -11.45 10.80 -20.45
N GLN A 11 -10.29 10.23 -20.78
CA GLN A 11 -9.98 9.82 -22.14
C GLN A 11 -10.75 8.55 -22.54
N ALA A 12 -11.57 8.65 -23.60
CA ALA A 12 -12.25 7.50 -24.20
C ALA A 12 -11.24 6.44 -24.70
N LEU A 13 -11.64 5.18 -24.72
CA LEU A 13 -10.77 4.09 -25.19
C LEU A 13 -10.41 4.22 -26.68
N TYR A 14 -11.34 4.72 -27.49
CA TYR A 14 -11.18 5.11 -28.89
C TYR A 14 -12.28 6.15 -29.20
N PRO A 15 -12.18 6.93 -30.29
CA PRO A 15 -13.17 7.95 -30.60
C PRO A 15 -14.59 7.38 -30.77
N GLY A 16 -15.55 8.00 -30.09
CA GLY A 16 -16.94 7.52 -30.04
C GLY A 16 -17.21 6.41 -29.01
N CYS A 17 -16.21 5.92 -28.28
CA CYS A 17 -16.45 4.94 -27.22
C CYS A 17 -17.10 5.60 -25.98
N SER A 18 -18.40 5.37 -25.79
CA SER A 18 -19.13 5.84 -24.61
C SER A 18 -19.04 4.90 -23.41
N MET A 19 -18.77 3.61 -23.66
CA MET A 19 -18.79 2.56 -22.63
C MET A 19 -17.47 2.41 -21.87
N PHE A 20 -16.34 2.67 -22.54
CA PHE A 20 -15.01 2.45 -21.97
C PHE A 20 -14.13 3.66 -22.16
N THR A 21 -13.43 3.97 -21.09
CA THR A 21 -12.33 4.93 -21.03
C THR A 21 -11.02 4.15 -21.03
N ARG A 22 -9.90 4.82 -21.33
CA ARG A 22 -8.57 4.19 -21.30
C ARG A 22 -8.31 3.49 -19.96
N LEU A 23 -8.65 4.16 -18.85
CA LEU A 23 -8.50 3.60 -17.51
C LEU A 23 -9.45 2.43 -17.26
N SER A 24 -10.75 2.59 -17.54
CA SER A 24 -11.75 1.56 -17.21
C SER A 24 -11.61 0.30 -18.07
N GLY A 25 -11.27 0.44 -19.36
CA GLY A 25 -10.94 -0.69 -20.24
C GLY A 25 -9.72 -1.46 -19.74
N THR A 26 -8.63 -0.74 -19.45
CA THR A 26 -7.39 -1.34 -18.93
C THR A 26 -7.64 -2.06 -17.59
N LEU A 27 -8.38 -1.43 -16.68
CA LEU A 27 -8.70 -1.99 -15.36
C LEU A 27 -9.51 -3.28 -15.46
N ARG A 28 -10.53 -3.34 -16.32
CA ARG A 28 -11.35 -4.55 -16.49
C ARG A 28 -10.55 -5.70 -17.08
N LEU A 29 -9.72 -5.45 -18.09
CA LEU A 29 -8.83 -6.45 -18.68
C LEU A 29 -7.81 -6.97 -17.66
N PHE A 30 -7.22 -6.07 -16.88
CA PHE A 30 -6.28 -6.45 -15.84
C PHE A 30 -6.94 -7.22 -14.69
N SER A 31 -8.20 -6.89 -14.36
CA SER A 31 -9.00 -7.65 -13.40
C SER A 31 -9.29 -9.07 -13.90
N LEU A 32 -9.57 -9.26 -15.20
CA LEU A 32 -9.73 -10.59 -15.80
C LEU A 32 -8.44 -11.39 -15.72
N LYS A 33 -7.31 -10.77 -16.06
CA LYS A 33 -5.99 -11.36 -15.94
C LYS A 33 -5.72 -11.86 -14.52
N ALA A 34 -5.97 -11.01 -13.52
CA ALA A 34 -5.74 -11.35 -12.12
C ALA A 34 -6.67 -12.47 -11.64
N ARG A 35 -7.97 -12.41 -11.97
CA ARG A 35 -8.96 -13.41 -11.56
C ARG A 35 -8.71 -14.79 -12.18
N ASN A 36 -8.22 -14.82 -13.42
CA ASN A 36 -8.03 -16.06 -14.18
C ASN A 36 -6.57 -16.53 -14.19
N GLY A 37 -5.67 -15.89 -13.45
CA GLY A 37 -4.26 -16.31 -13.34
C GLY A 37 -3.48 -16.25 -14.66
N TRP A 38 -3.85 -15.38 -15.60
CA TRP A 38 -3.16 -15.31 -16.89
C TRP A 38 -1.69 -14.89 -16.71
N THR A 39 -0.79 -15.49 -17.49
CA THR A 39 0.63 -15.11 -17.46
C THR A 39 0.84 -13.72 -18.07
N ASP A 40 1.96 -13.06 -17.74
CA ASP A 40 2.26 -11.74 -18.27
C ASP A 40 2.48 -11.76 -19.80
N LYS A 41 3.02 -12.88 -20.32
CA LYS A 41 3.18 -13.13 -21.76
C LYS A 41 1.81 -13.26 -22.45
N ASN A 42 0.96 -14.18 -21.99
CA ASN A 42 -0.36 -14.40 -22.58
C ASN A 42 -1.22 -13.12 -22.58
N PHE A 43 -1.18 -12.35 -21.48
CA PHE A 43 -1.91 -11.09 -21.41
C PHE A 43 -1.37 -10.04 -22.39
N THR A 44 -0.06 -10.04 -22.66
CA THR A 44 0.53 -9.14 -23.66
C THR A 44 0.08 -9.52 -25.07
N GLU A 45 0.14 -10.80 -25.42
CA GLU A 45 -0.34 -11.30 -26.72
C GLU A 45 -1.84 -10.98 -26.93
N LEU A 46 -2.65 -11.11 -25.87
CA LEU A 46 -4.07 -10.72 -25.92
C LEU A 46 -4.25 -9.21 -26.15
N LEU A 47 -3.47 -8.37 -25.47
CA LEU A 47 -3.55 -6.91 -25.62
C LEU A 47 -3.13 -6.47 -27.03
N GLU A 48 -2.11 -7.10 -27.61
CA GLU A 48 -1.68 -6.87 -28.98
C GLU A 48 -2.81 -7.21 -29.96
N LEU A 49 -3.42 -8.40 -29.83
CA LEU A 49 -4.55 -8.82 -30.67
C LEU A 49 -5.76 -7.88 -30.52
N LEU A 50 -6.14 -7.52 -29.30
CA LEU A 50 -7.26 -6.61 -29.06
C LEU A 50 -6.99 -5.23 -29.67
N LYS A 51 -5.73 -4.78 -29.67
CA LYS A 51 -5.35 -3.49 -30.25
C LYS A 51 -5.49 -3.49 -31.76
N GLU A 52 -5.22 -4.61 -32.43
CA GLU A 52 -5.43 -4.80 -33.87
C GLU A 52 -6.92 -4.93 -34.24
N MET A 53 -7.74 -5.47 -33.35
CA MET A 53 -9.18 -5.61 -33.57
C MET A 53 -9.97 -4.30 -33.37
N LEU A 54 -9.39 -3.32 -32.69
CA LEU A 54 -9.99 -2.01 -32.41
C LEU A 54 -9.59 -0.95 -33.45
N PRO A 55 -10.28 0.19 -33.53
CA PRO A 55 -9.90 1.29 -34.42
C PRO A 55 -8.44 1.74 -34.24
N GLU A 56 -7.77 2.21 -35.30
CA GLU A 56 -6.32 2.53 -35.27
C GLU A 56 -5.92 3.53 -34.17
N ASP A 57 -6.81 4.45 -33.81
CA ASP A 57 -6.63 5.50 -32.82
C ASP A 57 -7.00 5.09 -31.38
N ASN A 58 -7.05 3.78 -31.10
CA ASN A 58 -7.34 3.29 -29.77
C ASN A 58 -6.19 3.47 -28.76
N MET A 59 -6.58 3.78 -27.53
CA MET A 59 -5.71 4.08 -26.39
C MET A 59 -5.38 2.83 -25.54
N LEU A 60 -5.72 1.62 -26.02
CA LEU A 60 -5.47 0.39 -25.28
C LEU A 60 -3.94 0.17 -25.14
N PRO A 61 -3.42 -0.21 -23.96
CA PRO A 61 -2.02 -0.59 -23.83
C PRO A 61 -1.73 -1.84 -24.67
N ASN A 62 -0.55 -1.90 -25.29
CA ASN A 62 -0.14 -3.08 -26.07
C ASN A 62 0.60 -4.12 -25.22
N ARG A 63 1.04 -3.75 -24.02
CA ARG A 63 1.84 -4.61 -23.15
C ARG A 63 1.32 -4.61 -21.73
N ASN A 64 1.55 -5.73 -21.05
CA ASN A 64 1.27 -5.84 -19.62
C ASN A 64 1.91 -4.72 -18.79
N TYR A 65 3.17 -4.38 -19.11
CA TYR A 65 3.88 -3.32 -18.41
C TYR A 65 3.19 -1.95 -18.56
N GLU A 66 2.71 -1.61 -19.76
CA GLU A 66 1.97 -0.37 -20.00
C GLU A 66 0.64 -0.35 -19.26
N ALA A 67 -0.09 -1.48 -19.30
CA ALA A 67 -1.31 -1.65 -18.52
C ALA A 67 -1.03 -1.45 -17.02
N LYS A 68 0.00 -2.09 -16.46
CA LYS A 68 0.44 -1.89 -15.07
C LYS A 68 0.79 -0.43 -14.80
N LYS A 69 1.43 0.27 -15.73
CA LYS A 69 1.81 1.68 -15.57
C LYS A 69 0.60 2.61 -15.49
N ILE A 70 -0.43 2.39 -16.31
CA ILE A 70 -1.71 3.10 -16.25
C ILE A 70 -2.41 2.85 -14.91
N LEU A 71 -2.33 1.62 -14.39
CA LEU A 71 -2.98 1.24 -13.13
C LEU A 71 -2.14 1.58 -11.88
N CYS A 72 -0.84 1.80 -12.03
CA CYS A 72 0.10 2.04 -10.93
C CYS A 72 -0.33 3.22 -10.03
N PRO A 73 -0.82 4.36 -10.56
CA PRO A 73 -1.41 5.44 -9.75
C PRO A 73 -2.56 5.01 -8.82
N MET A 74 -3.30 3.96 -9.16
CA MET A 74 -4.35 3.41 -8.29
C MET A 74 -3.79 2.51 -7.19
N GLY A 75 -2.59 1.97 -7.42
CA GLY A 75 -1.81 1.28 -6.43
C GLY A 75 -1.43 2.24 -5.32
N LEU A 76 -1.85 1.93 -4.10
CA LEU A 76 -1.39 2.67 -2.94
C LEU A 76 0.11 2.43 -2.80
N GLU A 77 0.91 3.48 -3.01
CA GLU A 77 2.37 3.40 -3.01
C GLU A 77 2.91 2.79 -1.72
N TYR A 78 4.09 2.19 -1.83
CA TYR A 78 4.89 1.78 -0.68
C TYR A 78 6.26 2.47 -0.79
N LYS A 79 6.82 2.82 0.37
CA LYS A 79 8.14 3.41 0.50
C LYS A 79 9.09 2.34 1.00
N LYS A 80 10.23 2.18 0.33
CA LYS A 80 11.32 1.34 0.82
C LYS A 80 12.19 2.18 1.75
N ILE A 81 12.29 1.78 3.01
CA ILE A 81 13.10 2.43 4.03
C ILE A 81 14.23 1.49 4.40
N HIS A 82 15.48 1.96 4.40
CA HIS A 82 16.59 1.11 4.80
C HIS A 82 16.55 0.95 6.33
N VAL A 83 16.88 -0.24 6.80
CA VAL A 83 16.91 -0.58 8.23
C VAL A 83 18.28 -1.13 8.56
N TYR A 84 18.75 -0.89 9.77
CA TYR A 84 19.96 -1.54 10.25
C TYR A 84 19.78 -3.06 10.33
N PRO A 85 20.87 -3.84 10.17
CA PRO A 85 20.82 -5.30 10.31
C PRO A 85 20.18 -5.76 11.64
N ASN A 86 20.44 -5.03 12.73
CA ASN A 86 19.97 -5.32 14.09
C ASN A 86 18.78 -4.46 14.52
N ASP A 87 18.01 -3.88 13.58
CA ASP A 87 16.79 -3.11 13.86
C ASP A 87 16.97 -1.88 14.79
N CYS A 88 18.18 -1.36 14.91
CA CYS A 88 18.50 -0.25 15.83
C CYS A 88 17.81 1.08 15.46
N VAL A 89 17.80 1.42 14.17
CA VAL A 89 17.31 2.71 13.64
C VAL A 89 16.73 2.52 12.22
N LEU A 90 15.78 3.38 11.85
CA LEU A 90 15.31 3.52 10.46
C LEU A 90 16.05 4.68 9.79
N TYR A 91 16.55 4.46 8.58
CA TYR A 91 17.23 5.50 7.79
C TYR A 91 16.21 6.47 7.18
N THR A 92 15.65 7.32 8.03
CA THR A 92 14.68 8.36 7.68
C THR A 92 15.07 9.67 8.36
N ASN A 93 14.59 10.80 7.83
CA ASN A 93 14.85 12.14 8.35
C ASN A 93 16.35 12.37 8.57
N ASP A 94 16.77 12.68 9.80
CA ASP A 94 18.15 13.00 10.18
C ASP A 94 19.14 11.85 9.93
N PHE A 95 18.65 10.61 9.90
CA PHE A 95 19.48 9.43 9.67
C PHE A 95 19.57 9.05 8.18
N ALA A 96 18.88 9.76 7.27
CA ALA A 96 18.72 9.34 5.87
C ALA A 96 20.04 9.24 5.08
N THR A 97 21.02 10.08 5.40
CA THR A 97 22.32 10.17 4.72
C THR A 97 23.41 9.31 5.36
N LEU A 98 23.16 8.76 6.54
CA LEU A 98 24.15 7.94 7.23
C LEU A 98 24.45 6.66 6.45
N LYS A 99 25.71 6.23 6.55
CA LYS A 99 26.22 4.98 5.97
C LYS A 99 26.55 3.93 7.04
N VAL A 100 26.71 4.35 8.29
CA VAL A 100 27.12 3.51 9.42
C VAL A 100 26.21 3.78 10.62
N CYS A 101 25.99 2.77 11.45
CA CYS A 101 25.16 2.87 12.66
C CYS A 101 25.84 3.71 13.72
N SER A 102 25.18 4.77 14.15
CA SER A 102 25.57 5.50 15.36
C SER A 102 25.48 4.62 16.62
N THR A 103 24.59 3.62 16.64
CA THR A 103 24.37 2.75 17.81
C THR A 103 25.28 1.52 17.82
N CYS A 104 25.45 0.83 16.68
CA CYS A 104 26.14 -0.47 16.63
C CYS A 104 27.36 -0.53 15.70
N GLY A 105 27.74 0.58 15.04
CA GLY A 105 28.89 0.64 14.12
C GLY A 105 28.76 -0.17 12.83
N LEU A 106 27.64 -0.85 12.58
CA LEU A 106 27.45 -1.66 11.37
C LEU A 106 27.13 -0.79 10.14
N SER A 107 27.61 -1.22 8.98
CA SER A 107 27.31 -0.58 7.69
C SER A 107 25.84 -0.74 7.30
N ARG A 108 25.31 0.28 6.62
CA ARG A 108 24.02 0.29 5.95
C ARG A 108 23.92 -0.74 4.83
N PHE A 109 25.05 -0.97 4.14
CA PHE A 109 25.12 -1.72 2.90
C PHE A 109 25.84 -3.04 3.13
N LYS A 110 25.45 -4.06 2.36
CA LYS A 110 26.20 -5.33 2.32
C LYS A 110 27.50 -5.10 1.55
N LYS A 111 28.60 -5.71 2.01
CA LYS A 111 29.85 -5.72 1.24
C LYS A 111 29.68 -6.64 0.03
N LYS A 112 30.06 -6.19 -1.16
CA LYS A 112 30.30 -7.08 -2.30
C LYS A 112 31.76 -7.53 -2.24
N ILE A 113 31.99 -8.84 -2.32
CA ILE A 113 33.32 -9.38 -2.52
C ILE A 113 33.40 -9.72 -4.00
N ASP A 114 33.99 -8.83 -4.80
CA ASP A 114 34.33 -9.18 -6.17
C ASP A 114 35.63 -9.99 -6.13
N GLY A 115 35.63 -11.16 -6.78
CA GLY A 115 36.76 -12.10 -6.79
C GLY A 115 38.00 -11.63 -7.54
N SER A 116 38.11 -10.33 -7.85
CA SER A 116 39.26 -9.70 -8.48
C SER A 116 39.93 -8.75 -7.48
N SER A 117 41.13 -9.13 -7.07
CA SER A 117 42.10 -8.29 -6.37
C SER A 117 42.10 -6.83 -6.85
N GLY A 118 41.67 -5.91 -5.99
CA GLY A 118 41.68 -4.46 -6.22
C GLY A 118 40.83 -3.76 -5.16
N GLU A 119 41.47 -2.93 -4.34
CA GLU A 119 40.91 -2.31 -3.13
C GLU A 119 39.90 -1.18 -3.43
N GLU A 120 38.73 -1.51 -3.97
CA GLU A 120 37.56 -0.62 -3.91
C GLU A 120 36.38 -1.37 -3.31
N GLU A 121 36.06 -1.06 -2.04
CA GLU A 121 34.83 -1.55 -1.40
C GLU A 121 33.61 -0.95 -2.12
N ILE A 122 33.10 -1.64 -3.14
CA ILE A 122 31.85 -1.24 -3.79
C ILE A 122 30.69 -1.49 -2.83
N GLU A 123 29.99 -0.41 -2.45
CA GLU A 123 28.78 -0.49 -1.63
C GLU A 123 27.73 -1.38 -2.34
N GLY A 124 27.40 -2.51 -1.71
CA GLY A 124 26.36 -3.40 -2.19
C GLY A 124 24.95 -2.90 -1.86
N PRO A 125 23.92 -3.73 -2.09
CA PRO A 125 22.55 -3.36 -1.74
C PRO A 125 22.39 -3.14 -0.21
N PRO A 126 21.34 -2.43 0.24
CA PRO A 126 21.06 -2.24 1.65
C PRO A 126 20.97 -3.57 2.40
N ALA A 127 21.46 -3.59 3.64
CA ALA A 127 21.50 -4.80 4.45
C ALA A 127 20.09 -5.33 4.76
N LYS A 128 19.16 -4.44 5.11
CA LYS A 128 17.75 -4.72 5.42
C LYS A 128 16.87 -3.58 4.92
N VAL A 129 15.65 -3.90 4.49
CA VAL A 129 14.68 -2.93 3.93
C VAL A 129 13.30 -3.15 4.54
N LEU A 130 12.73 -2.11 5.14
CA LEU A 130 11.34 -2.03 5.57
C LEU A 130 10.47 -1.50 4.43
N TRP A 131 9.34 -2.15 4.21
CA TRP A 131 8.35 -1.73 3.24
C TRP A 131 7.25 -0.99 3.98
N TYR A 132 7.28 0.33 3.92
CA TYR A 132 6.32 1.18 4.61
C TYR A 132 5.18 1.56 3.67
N LEU A 133 3.95 1.32 4.11
CA LEU A 133 2.74 1.71 3.40
C LEU A 133 2.26 3.05 4.00
N PRO A 134 2.39 4.20 3.30
CA PRO A 134 2.01 5.49 3.86
C PRO A 134 0.53 5.50 4.24
N ILE A 135 0.26 5.84 5.50
CA ILE A 135 -1.09 5.76 6.07
C ILE A 135 -1.96 6.95 5.69
N ILE A 136 -1.38 8.16 5.60
CA ILE A 136 -2.12 9.40 5.34
C ILE A 136 -2.89 9.35 4.00
N PRO A 137 -2.27 8.97 2.86
CA PRO A 137 -3.01 8.86 1.60
C PRO A 137 -4.15 7.85 1.66
N ARG A 138 -4.00 6.78 2.45
CA ARG A 138 -5.01 5.73 2.62
C ARG A 138 -6.20 6.24 3.40
N PHE A 139 -5.97 6.99 4.49
CA PHE A 139 -7.04 7.62 5.26
C PHE A 139 -7.76 8.71 4.47
N LYS A 140 -7.03 9.53 3.69
CA LYS A 140 -7.66 10.49 2.77
C LYS A 140 -8.58 9.81 1.78
N ARG A 141 -8.16 8.67 1.21
CA ARG A 141 -8.99 7.89 0.27
C ARG A 141 -10.23 7.30 0.94
N LEU A 142 -10.09 6.74 2.14
CA LEU A 142 -11.21 6.21 2.92
C LEU A 142 -12.25 7.31 3.24
N LEU A 143 -11.80 8.50 3.65
CA LEU A 143 -12.70 9.61 3.94
C LEU A 143 -13.30 10.27 2.69
N ALA A 144 -12.69 10.09 1.51
CA ALA A 144 -13.22 10.62 0.25
C ALA A 144 -14.39 9.78 -0.31
N ILE A 145 -14.50 8.51 0.08
CA ILE A 145 -15.59 7.62 -0.33
C ILE A 145 -16.76 7.81 0.64
N LYS A 146 -17.92 8.25 0.14
CA LYS A 146 -19.10 8.57 0.97
C LYS A 146 -19.53 7.40 1.87
N GLU A 147 -19.55 6.19 1.31
CA GLU A 147 -19.92 4.96 2.04
C GLU A 147 -18.94 4.68 3.20
N ASP A 148 -17.64 4.73 2.91
CA ASP A 148 -16.58 4.47 3.89
C ASP A 148 -16.55 5.57 4.95
N ALA A 149 -16.66 6.84 4.57
CA ALA A 149 -16.73 7.96 5.50
C ALA A 149 -17.91 7.84 6.48
N ARG A 150 -19.08 7.39 6.00
CA ARG A 150 -20.22 7.07 6.87
C ARG A 150 -19.85 5.95 7.86
N ASN A 151 -19.25 4.87 7.37
CA ASN A 151 -18.83 3.74 8.20
C ASN A 151 -17.78 4.14 9.25
N LEU A 152 -16.89 5.08 8.95
CA LEU A 152 -15.89 5.60 9.89
C LEU A 152 -16.49 6.43 11.05
N THR A 153 -17.78 6.79 10.97
CA THR A 153 -18.52 7.43 12.07
C THR A 153 -19.55 6.49 12.70
N TRP A 154 -19.44 5.18 12.44
CA TRP A 154 -20.42 4.19 12.91
C TRP A 154 -20.58 4.20 14.43
N HIS A 155 -19.50 4.35 15.19
CA HIS A 155 -19.53 4.36 16.65
C HIS A 155 -20.45 5.45 17.25
N GLU A 156 -20.63 6.57 16.53
CA GLU A 156 -21.47 7.69 16.91
C GLU A 156 -22.88 7.57 16.29
N ASN A 157 -22.93 7.42 14.96
CA ASN A 157 -24.18 7.54 14.19
C ASN A 157 -24.89 6.21 13.92
N GLY A 158 -24.15 5.10 13.88
CA GLY A 158 -24.65 3.79 13.46
C GLY A 158 -24.76 2.77 14.58
N ARG A 159 -24.26 3.11 15.77
CA ARG A 159 -24.25 2.22 16.93
C ARG A 159 -25.62 2.21 17.60
N LYS A 160 -26.16 1.01 17.82
CA LYS A 160 -27.35 0.83 18.66
C LYS A 160 -26.97 0.96 20.14
N CYS A 161 -27.85 1.57 20.94
CA CYS A 161 -27.66 1.76 22.38
C CYS A 161 -28.81 1.09 23.15
N ASP A 162 -28.81 -0.24 23.17
CA ASP A 162 -29.90 -1.09 23.68
C ASP A 162 -29.48 -1.92 24.92
N LYS A 163 -28.59 -1.36 25.76
CA LYS A 163 -28.01 -1.97 26.98
C LYS A 163 -27.08 -3.18 26.73
N PHE A 164 -26.89 -3.63 25.49
CA PHE A 164 -25.88 -4.62 25.14
C PHE A 164 -24.54 -3.96 24.79
N LEU A 165 -23.45 -4.63 25.16
CA LEU A 165 -22.09 -4.20 24.84
C LEU A 165 -21.74 -4.50 23.37
N ARG A 166 -21.21 -3.52 22.64
CA ARG A 166 -20.69 -3.65 21.27
C ARG A 166 -19.22 -3.26 21.22
N HIS A 167 -18.38 -4.24 20.89
CA HIS A 167 -16.97 -3.99 20.61
C HIS A 167 -16.82 -3.26 19.26
N PRO A 168 -15.89 -2.29 19.11
CA PRO A 168 -14.97 -1.75 20.12
C PRO A 168 -15.53 -0.56 20.92
N ALA A 169 -16.61 0.09 20.47
CA ALA A 169 -17.07 1.37 21.01
C ALA A 169 -17.46 1.35 22.50
N ASP A 170 -17.94 0.23 23.02
CA ASP A 170 -18.29 0.08 24.44
C ASP A 170 -17.13 -0.40 25.33
N ALA A 171 -15.99 -0.75 24.73
CA ALA A 171 -14.85 -1.29 25.45
C ALA A 171 -14.24 -0.23 26.40
N PRO A 172 -13.71 -0.63 27.58
CA PRO A 172 -13.03 0.29 28.49
C PRO A 172 -11.90 1.07 27.83
N GLN A 173 -11.16 0.44 26.90
CA GLN A 173 -10.07 1.07 26.15
C GLN A 173 -10.58 2.21 25.25
N TRP A 174 -11.77 2.04 24.67
CA TRP A 174 -12.42 3.10 23.89
C TRP A 174 -12.84 4.27 24.78
N ARG A 175 -13.38 4.01 25.98
CA ARG A 175 -13.74 5.09 26.90
C ARG A 175 -12.52 5.82 27.45
N GLY A 176 -11.49 5.09 27.91
CA GLY A 176 -10.27 5.68 28.46
C GLY A 176 -9.50 6.53 27.44
N THR A 177 -9.47 6.12 26.16
CA THR A 177 -8.90 6.98 25.09
C THR A 177 -9.71 8.25 24.86
N GLY A 178 -11.02 8.21 25.09
CA GLY A 178 -11.85 9.41 24.98
C GLY A 178 -11.65 10.41 26.12
N GLU A 179 -11.53 9.91 27.35
CA GLU A 179 -11.30 10.73 28.55
C GLU A 179 -9.94 11.45 28.50
N GLY A 180 -8.91 10.77 28.00
CA GLY A 180 -7.56 11.36 27.87
C GLY A 180 -7.40 12.36 26.72
N TYR A 181 -8.29 12.35 25.73
CA TYR A 181 -8.17 13.14 24.50
C TYR A 181 -9.53 13.70 24.06
N ALA A 182 -10.10 14.62 24.84
CA ALA A 182 -11.43 15.19 24.59
C ALA A 182 -11.58 15.84 23.20
N GLU A 183 -10.55 16.52 22.70
CA GLU A 183 -10.50 17.08 21.34
C GLU A 183 -10.64 16.02 20.24
N CYS A 184 -10.11 14.81 20.48
CA CYS A 184 -10.23 13.70 19.56
C CYS A 184 -11.65 13.13 19.55
N VAL A 185 -12.37 13.18 20.67
CA VAL A 185 -13.77 12.72 20.77
C VAL A 185 -14.75 13.72 20.19
N ALA A 186 -14.44 15.02 20.28
CA ALA A 186 -15.31 16.08 19.79
C ALA A 186 -15.60 15.99 18.29
N GLU A 187 -14.69 15.41 17.51
CA GLU A 187 -14.87 15.17 16.08
C GLU A 187 -15.00 13.66 15.80
N SER A 188 -16.23 13.22 15.49
CA SER A 188 -16.57 11.81 15.20
C SER A 188 -15.80 11.19 14.02
N ARG A 189 -15.24 12.01 13.11
CA ARG A 189 -14.42 11.52 11.99
C ARG A 189 -12.99 11.18 12.38
N ASN A 190 -12.56 11.51 13.61
CA ASN A 190 -11.24 11.16 14.09
C ASN A 190 -11.08 9.64 14.18
N LEU A 191 -9.99 9.14 13.59
CA LEU A 191 -9.73 7.71 13.50
C LEU A 191 -9.09 7.19 14.77
N ARG A 192 -9.70 6.15 15.34
CA ARG A 192 -9.14 5.32 16.39
C ARG A 192 -8.54 4.07 15.77
N ILE A 193 -7.26 3.86 16.03
CA ILE A 193 -6.47 2.84 15.35
C ILE A 193 -5.86 1.92 16.40
N GLY A 194 -6.06 0.62 16.21
CA GLY A 194 -5.32 -0.42 16.92
C GLY A 194 -4.00 -0.69 16.23
N LEU A 195 -2.92 -0.68 17.00
CA LEU A 195 -1.59 -1.12 16.57
C LEU A 195 -1.39 -2.54 17.07
N ALA A 196 -1.16 -3.48 16.16
CA ALA A 196 -0.73 -4.83 16.50
C ALA A 196 0.68 -5.05 15.96
N THR A 197 1.60 -5.30 16.88
CA THR A 197 2.94 -5.80 16.58
C THR A 197 2.94 -7.26 16.96
N ASP A 198 2.55 -8.12 16.03
CA ASP A 198 2.65 -9.56 16.24
C ASP A 198 4.11 -10.00 16.07
N GLY A 199 4.61 -10.75 17.03
CA GLY A 199 5.69 -11.69 16.78
C GLY A 199 5.15 -12.90 16.05
N MET A 200 4.68 -12.73 14.80
CA MET A 200 4.40 -13.86 13.93
C MET A 200 5.73 -14.57 13.77
N ASN A 201 5.94 -15.63 14.54
CA ASN A 201 7.17 -16.38 14.53
C ASN A 201 7.24 -17.13 13.19
N PRO A 202 8.02 -16.67 12.20
CA PRO A 202 8.15 -17.38 10.94
C PRO A 202 9.04 -18.62 11.12
N TYR A 203 9.64 -18.81 12.31
CA TYR A 203 10.47 -19.96 12.66
C TYR A 203 9.67 -21.15 13.19
N GLY A 204 8.39 -21.29 12.83
CA GLY A 204 7.74 -22.59 12.86
C GLY A 204 8.24 -23.46 11.71
N ASN A 205 9.38 -24.14 11.86
CA ASN A 205 9.98 -25.19 11.00
C ASN A 205 10.04 -25.00 9.47
N LEU A 206 9.52 -23.92 8.91
CA LEU A 206 9.51 -23.59 7.49
C LEU A 206 10.31 -22.32 7.30
N SER A 207 11.63 -22.50 7.18
CA SER A 207 12.62 -21.47 6.90
C SER A 207 12.25 -20.65 5.66
N SER A 208 11.51 -19.56 5.82
CA SER A 208 11.49 -18.48 4.83
C SER A 208 12.73 -17.62 5.05
N LYS A 209 13.57 -17.44 4.02
CA LYS A 209 14.76 -16.55 4.02
C LYS A 209 14.46 -15.06 4.33
N HIS A 210 13.20 -14.73 4.63
CA HIS A 210 12.68 -13.39 4.88
C HIS A 210 11.84 -13.45 6.16
N SER A 211 12.24 -12.77 7.22
CA SER A 211 11.37 -12.51 8.36
C SER A 211 10.52 -11.28 8.04
N SER A 212 9.21 -11.49 7.90
CA SER A 212 8.25 -10.39 7.89
C SER A 212 7.78 -10.23 9.31
N TRP A 213 8.16 -9.13 9.98
CA TRP A 213 7.56 -8.70 11.23
C TRP A 213 6.46 -7.69 10.88
N PRO A 214 5.20 -8.12 10.68
CA PRO A 214 4.16 -7.19 10.27
C PRO A 214 3.78 -6.30 11.45
N VAL A 215 3.95 -4.99 11.26
CA VAL A 215 3.22 -4.00 12.05
C VAL A 215 1.88 -3.78 11.36
N LEU A 216 0.79 -4.18 12.02
CA LEU A 216 -0.57 -4.06 11.49
C LEU A 216 -1.29 -2.91 12.17
N LEU A 217 -2.00 -2.11 11.38
CA LEU A 217 -2.88 -1.04 11.84
C LEU A 217 -4.33 -1.41 11.48
N VAL A 218 -5.20 -1.39 12.47
CA VAL A 218 -6.63 -1.72 12.33
C VAL A 218 -7.46 -0.50 12.69
N ILE A 219 -8.40 -0.10 11.84
CA ILE A 219 -9.31 1.04 12.11
C ILE A 219 -10.51 0.54 12.92
N TYR A 220 -10.60 0.94 14.19
CA TYR A 220 -11.68 0.54 15.09
C TYR A 220 -12.98 1.31 14.89
N ASN A 221 -12.96 2.36 14.07
CA ASN A 221 -14.15 3.14 13.75
C ASN A 221 -15.16 2.40 12.87
N LEU A 222 -14.70 1.39 12.13
CA LEU A 222 -15.54 0.64 11.20
C LEU A 222 -16.57 -0.21 11.96
N PRO A 223 -17.75 -0.43 11.37
CA PRO A 223 -18.75 -1.33 11.95
C PRO A 223 -18.22 -2.78 12.06
N PRO A 224 -18.71 -3.54 13.06
CA PRO A 224 -18.40 -4.97 13.20
C PRO A 224 -19.06 -5.84 12.12
#